data_AF-C1JI25-F1
#
_entry.id   AF-C1JI25-F1
#
_cell.length_a   1.000
_cell.length_b   1.000
_cell.length_c   1.000
_cell.angle_alpha   90.00
_cell.angle_beta   90.00
_cell.angle_gamma   90.00
#
_symmetry.space_group_name_H-M   'P 1'
#
loop_
_entity.id
_entity.type
_entity.pdbx_description
1 polymer ?
#
loop_
_entity_poly.entity_id
_entity_poly.type
_entity_poly.pdbx_seq_one_letter_code
_entity_poly.pdbx_strand_id
1 'polypeptide(L)' 'FSVAHICRDVNYGWLMRNIHANGASFFFICIFLHIGRGLYYGSYMFKETWNIGVILLFLVMATAFVGYVLPWGQYSFW' A
#
# COMPACT_ATOMS: atom_id res chain seq x y z
N PHE A 1 -9.75 11.27 16.57
CA PHE A 1 -9.20 12.54 17.08
C PHE A 1 -7.74 12.73 16.66
N SER A 2 -6.84 11.77 16.91
CA SER A 2 -5.41 11.87 16.56
C SER A 2 -5.12 12.17 15.08
N VAL A 3 -5.77 11.48 14.13
CA VAL A 3 -5.57 11.73 12.68
C VAL A 3 -6.01 13.14 12.28
N ALA A 4 -7.08 13.66 12.88
CA ALA A 4 -7.56 15.02 12.62
C ALA A 4 -6.57 16.07 13.14
N HIS A 5 -5.99 15.85 14.34
CA HIS A 5 -4.94 16.69 14.91
C HIS A 5 -3.68 16.69 14.02
N ILE A 6 -3.23 15.53 13.53
CA ILE A 6 -2.11 15.46 12.58
C ILE A 6 -2.39 16.31 11.33
N CYS A 7 -3.60 16.25 10.79
CA CYS A 7 -3.92 16.98 9.57
C CYS A 7 -4.08 18.50 9.78
N ARG A 8 -4.46 18.96 10.98
CA ARG A 8 -4.82 20.36 11.22
C ARG A 8 -3.80 21.14 12.02
N ASP A 9 -3.16 20.48 12.99
CA ASP A 9 -2.41 21.15 14.06
C ASP A 9 -0.91 20.81 14.05
N VAL A 10 -0.50 19.81 13.26
CA VAL A 10 0.92 19.46 13.06
C VAL A 10 1.45 20.13 11.79
N ASN A 11 2.61 20.79 11.89
CA ASN A 11 3.29 21.42 10.75
C ASN A 11 3.46 20.43 9.59
N TYR A 12 2.92 20.77 8.42
CA TYR A 12 2.89 19.92 7.22
C TYR A 12 2.27 18.52 7.41
N GLY A 13 1.53 18.28 8.50
CA GLY A 13 0.97 16.96 8.77
C GLY A 13 -0.10 16.54 7.74
N TRP A 14 -0.84 17.51 7.18
CA TRP A 14 -1.75 17.25 6.05
C TRP A 14 -1.00 16.73 4.82
N LEU A 15 0.17 17.30 4.50
CA LEU A 15 0.96 16.91 3.34
C LEU A 15 1.48 15.49 3.53
N MET A 16 2.07 15.21 4.70
CA MET A 16 2.57 13.86 5.03
C MET A 16 1.45 12.82 5.00
N ARG A 17 0.28 13.13 5.56
CA ARG A 17 -0.87 12.22 5.56
C ARG A 17 -1.40 11.94 4.15
N ASN A 18 -1.42 12.95 3.28
CA ASN A 18 -1.83 12.77 1.89
C ASN A 18 -0.79 12.00 1.06
N ILE A 19 0.50 12.28 1.24
CA ILE A 19 1.57 11.52 0.59
C ILE A 19 1.51 10.05 1.01
N HIS A 20 1.32 9.76 2.30
CA HIS A 20 1.24 8.39 2.78
C HIS A 20 0.03 7.63 2.20
N ALA A 21 -1.16 8.25 2.22
CA ALA A 21 -2.38 7.63 1.70
C ALA A 21 -2.33 7.42 0.16
N ASN A 22 -1.90 8.44 -0.60
CA ASN A 22 -1.76 8.30 -2.04
C ASN A 22 -0.58 7.40 -2.42
N GLY A 23 0.49 7.43 -1.62
CA GLY A 23 1.67 6.57 -1.77
C GLY A 23 1.32 5.09 -1.66
N ALA A 24 0.41 4.71 -0.77
CA ALA A 24 -0.11 3.34 -0.71
C ALA A 24 -0.77 2.92 -2.05
N SER A 25 -1.59 3.79 -2.64
CA SER A 25 -2.22 3.50 -3.95
C SER A 25 -1.19 3.41 -5.07
N PHE A 26 -0.23 4.34 -5.11
CA PHE A 26 0.87 4.30 -6.07
C PHE A 26 1.71 3.02 -5.96
N PHE A 27 1.92 2.54 -4.73
CA PHE A 27 2.63 1.29 -4.49
C PHE A 27 1.93 0.09 -5.14
N PHE A 28 0.60 0.02 -5.08
CA PHE A 28 -0.17 -1.02 -5.77
C PHE A 28 -0.10 -0.88 -7.30
N ILE A 29 -0.13 0.34 -7.84
CA ILE A 29 0.09 0.57 -9.28
C ILE A 29 1.45 -0.03 -9.70
N CYS A 30 2.51 0.28 -8.96
CA CYS A 30 3.84 -0.28 -9.22
C CYS A 30 3.86 -1.81 -9.14
N ILE A 31 3.22 -2.40 -8.13
CA ILE A 31 3.14 -3.86 -7.99
C ILE A 31 2.40 -4.49 -9.17
N PHE A 32 1.25 -3.96 -9.58
CA PHE A 32 0.48 -4.54 -10.69
C PHE A 32 1.25 -4.44 -12.01
N LEU A 33 1.91 -3.31 -12.27
CA LEU A 33 2.80 -3.16 -13.42
C LEU A 33 3.98 -4.13 -13.35
N HIS A 34 4.58 -4.31 -12.16
CA HIS A 34 5.70 -5.24 -11.95
C HIS A 34 5.29 -6.70 -12.21
N ILE A 35 4.13 -7.13 -11.71
CA ILE A 35 3.56 -8.45 -11.94
C ILE A 35 3.23 -8.62 -13.43
N GLY A 36 2.56 -7.64 -14.04
CA GLY A 36 2.22 -7.65 -15.47
C GLY A 36 3.44 -7.80 -16.36
N ARG A 37 4.50 -7.03 -16.09
CA ARG A 37 5.82 -7.17 -16.74
C ARG A 37 6.40 -8.57 -16.52
N GLY A 38 6.29 -9.12 -15.31
CA GLY A 38 6.78 -10.45 -14.99
C GLY A 38 6.05 -11.56 -15.76
N LEU A 39 4.74 -11.42 -15.98
CA LEU A 39 3.94 -12.32 -16.81
C LEU A 39 4.29 -12.16 -18.29
N TYR A 40 4.33 -10.92 -18.80
CA TYR A 40 4.58 -10.62 -20.21
C TYR A 40 5.94 -11.14 -20.71
N TYR A 41 7.00 -11.01 -19.90
CA TYR A 41 8.34 -11.47 -20.25
C TYR A 41 8.70 -12.86 -19.69
N GLY A 42 7.74 -13.62 -19.14
CA GLY A 42 7.99 -14.95 -18.60
C GLY A 42 8.93 -14.99 -17.39
N SER A 43 9.07 -13.88 -16.65
CA SER A 43 9.98 -13.79 -15.49
C SER A 43 9.54 -14.70 -14.33
N TYR A 44 8.28 -15.18 -14.32
CA TYR A 44 7.80 -16.20 -13.38
C TYR A 44 8.50 -17.56 -13.49
N MET A 45 9.35 -17.76 -14.52
CA MET A 45 10.20 -18.94 -14.63
C MET A 45 11.32 -18.96 -13.57
N PHE A 46 11.71 -17.79 -13.03
CA PHE A 46 12.58 -17.70 -11.85
C PHE A 46 11.76 -18.01 -10.58
N LYS A 47 11.54 -19.30 -10.32
CA LYS A 47 10.57 -19.78 -9.33
C LYS A 47 10.77 -19.23 -7.92
N GLU A 48 11.99 -19.23 -7.41
CA GLU A 48 12.28 -18.70 -6.07
C GLU A 48 11.95 -17.21 -5.97
N THR A 49 12.42 -16.41 -6.93
CA THR A 49 12.14 -14.97 -6.99
C THR A 49 10.65 -14.70 -7.15
N TRP A 50 9.96 -15.47 -7.99
CA TRP A 50 8.52 -15.34 -8.20
C TRP A 50 7.72 -15.68 -6.94
N ASN A 51 8.05 -16.78 -6.26
CA ASN A 51 7.38 -17.19 -5.02
C ASN A 51 7.60 -16.15 -3.91
N ILE A 52 8.82 -15.61 -3.76
CA ILE A 52 9.07 -14.48 -2.85
C ILE A 52 8.23 -13.27 -3.24
N GLY A 53 8.14 -12.95 -4.53
CA GLY A 53 7.29 -11.85 -5.04
C GLY A 53 5.81 -12.03 -4.68
N VAL A 54 5.29 -13.27 -4.76
CA VAL A 54 3.91 -13.59 -4.34
C VAL A 54 3.74 -13.41 -2.82
N ILE A 55 4.71 -13.84 -2.01
CA ILE A 55 4.68 -13.59 -0.55
C ILE A 55 4.70 -12.09 -0.26
N LEU A 56 5.56 -11.32 -0.94
CA LEU A 56 5.62 -9.86 -0.80
C LEU A 56 4.29 -9.19 -1.18
N LEU A 57 3.62 -9.67 -2.23
CA LEU A 57 2.28 -9.18 -2.59
C LEU A 57 1.29 -9.36 -1.44
N PHE A 58 1.22 -10.55 -0.84
CA PHE A 58 0.32 -10.81 0.29
C PHE A 58 0.67 -9.99 1.53
N LEU A 59 1.96 -9.83 1.84
CA LEU A 59 2.41 -8.99 2.95
C LEU A 59 2.01 -7.52 2.76
N VAL A 60 2.13 -6.99 1.55
CA VAL A 60 1.74 -5.61 1.23
C VAL A 60 0.22 -5.45 1.30
N MET A 61 -0.55 -6.43 0.82
CA MET A 61 -2.01 -6.44 0.96
C MET A 61 -2.44 -6.41 2.43
N ALA A 62 -1.85 -7.26 3.28
CA ALA A 62 -2.11 -7.26 4.71
C ALA A 62 -1.72 -5.93 5.37
N THR A 63 -0.56 -5.38 5.01
CA THR A 63 -0.07 -4.08 5.54
C THR A 63 -1.01 -2.94 5.17
N ALA A 64 -1.44 -2.85 3.91
CA ALA A 64 -2.35 -1.81 3.45
C ALA A 64 -3.74 -1.95 4.08
N PHE A 65 -4.24 -3.19 4.21
CA PHE A 65 -5.50 -3.48 4.86
C PHE A 65 -5.50 -2.99 6.33
N VAL A 66 -4.53 -3.42 7.13
CA VAL A 66 -4.43 -2.98 8.53
C VAL A 66 -4.23 -1.46 8.62
N GLY A 67 -3.42 -0.89 7.72
CA GLY A 67 -3.21 0.56 7.65
C GLY A 67 -4.50 1.35 7.37
N TYR A 68 -5.41 0.80 6.57
CA TYR A 68 -6.71 1.41 6.26
C TYR A 68 -7.68 1.45 7.44
N VAL A 69 -7.52 0.53 8.41
CA VAL A 69 -8.33 0.48 9.64
C VAL A 69 -7.95 1.58 10.63
N LEU A 70 -6.67 1.99 10.66
CA LEU A 70 -6.12 2.92 11.67
C LEU A 70 -6.84 4.29 11.80
N PRO A 71 -7.32 4.93 10.72
CA PRO A 71 -8.04 6.21 10.84
C PRO A 71 -9.42 6.10 11.48
N TRP A 72 -9.97 4.89 11.61
CA TRP A 72 -11.25 4.60 12.26
C TRP A 72 -12.44 5.42 11.73
N GLY A 73 -12.51 5.61 10.41
CA GLY A 73 -13.69 6.17 9.73
C GLY A 73 -14.77 5.11 9.48
N GLN A 74 -15.93 5.51 8.94
CA GLN A 74 -17.03 4.57 8.64
C GLN A 74 -16.56 3.41 7.74
N TYR A 75 -15.95 3.71 6.60
CA TYR A 75 -15.40 2.69 5.69
C TYR A 75 -14.20 1.92 6.29
N SER A 76 -13.50 2.47 7.28
CA SER A 76 -12.41 1.75 7.96
C SER A 76 -12.93 0.73 8.96
N PHE A 77 -14.13 0.96 9.49
CA PHE A 77 -14.75 0.13 10.52
C PHE A 77 -15.59 -1.00 9.92
N TRP A 78 -16.36 -0.70 8.88
CA TRP A 78 -17.18 -1.64 8.13
C TRP A 78 -16.35 -2.35 7.06
#